data_AF-A0A959LSN9-F1
#
_entry.id   AF-A0A959LSN9-F1
#
_cell.length_a   1.000
_cell.length_b   1.000
_cell.length_c   1.000
_cell.angle_alpha   90.00
_cell.angle_beta   90.00
_cell.angle_gamma   90.00
#
_symmetry.space_group_name_H-M   'P 1'
#
loop_
_entity.id
_entity.type
_entity.pdbx_description
1 polymer ?
#
loop_
_entity_poly.entity_id
_entity_poly.type
_entity_poly.pdbx_seq_one_letter_code
_entity_poly.pdbx_strand_id
1 'polypeptide(L)' 'DWMNRSTPCQFLGDDNKCSIYEVRPDDCAGFPHHTKKDFDLYNDTYIQNVHRCPATYEMVSKLRKRIEKEYEW' A
#
# COMPACT_ATOMS: atom_id res chain seq x y z
N ASP A 1 2.15 5.25 14.64
CA ASP A 1 1.22 4.18 14.23
C ASP A 1 1.65 2.86 14.83
N TRP A 2 0.73 1.92 15.06
CA TRP A 2 1.05 0.59 15.57
C TRP A 2 1.42 -0.33 14.42
N MET A 3 2.72 -0.64 14.32
CA MET A 3 3.23 -1.56 13.32
C MET A 3 3.33 -2.97 13.87
N ASN A 4 2.84 -3.93 13.11
CA ASN A 4 3.00 -5.36 13.40
C ASN A 4 4.48 -5.77 13.30
N ARG A 5 4.98 -6.55 14.27
CA ARG A 5 6.39 -6.98 14.35
C ARG A 5 6.63 -8.45 13.98
N SER A 6 5.55 -9.21 13.74
CA SER A 6 5.61 -10.65 13.49
C SER A 6 5.14 -10.97 12.07
N THR A 7 5.82 -11.89 11.37
CA THR A 7 5.41 -12.34 10.04
C THR A 7 5.30 -13.87 10.03
N PRO A 8 4.13 -14.46 9.74
CA PRO A 8 2.87 -13.79 9.43
C PRO A 8 2.28 -13.03 10.64
N CYS A 9 1.40 -12.06 10.37
CA CYS A 9 0.69 -11.33 11.42
C CYS A 9 -0.11 -12.30 12.30
N GLN A 10 -0.06 -12.14 13.64
CA GLN A 10 -0.81 -13.00 14.57
C GLN A 10 -2.34 -12.91 14.40
N PHE A 11 -2.84 -11.90 13.68
CA PHE A 11 -4.25 -11.72 13.38
C PHE A 11 -4.62 -12.14 11.96
N LEU A 12 -3.69 -12.69 11.17
CA LEU A 12 -3.99 -13.22 9.84
C LEU A 12 -4.63 -14.60 9.99
N GLY A 13 -5.89 -14.73 9.56
CA GLY A 13 -6.60 -16.00 9.51
C GLY A 13 -6.31 -16.81 8.25
N ASP A 14 -6.75 -18.06 8.24
CA ASP A 14 -6.54 -19.01 7.13
C ASP A 14 -7.25 -18.60 5.82
N ASP A 15 -8.23 -17.69 5.90
CA ASP A 15 -8.93 -17.10 4.75
C ASP A 15 -8.22 -15.86 4.18
N ASN A 16 -6.99 -15.59 4.62
CA ASN A 16 -6.20 -14.39 4.32
C ASN A 16 -6.88 -13.07 4.77
N LYS A 17 -7.78 -13.11 5.77
CA LYS A 17 -8.36 -11.91 6.37
C LYS A 17 -7.84 -11.67 7.78
N CYS A 18 -7.93 -10.40 8.19
CA CYS A 18 -7.58 -10.01 9.54
C CYS A 18 -8.72 -10.38 10.51
N SER A 19 -8.42 -11.12 11.58
CA SER A 19 -9.39 -11.52 12.61
C SER A 19 -9.92 -10.35 13.45
N ILE A 20 -9.21 -9.22 13.45
CA ILE A 20 -9.62 -7.98 14.13
C ILE A 20 -10.00 -6.88 13.14
N TYR A 21 -10.57 -7.23 11.97
CA TYR A 21 -10.82 -6.32 10.84
C TYR A 21 -11.48 -4.97 11.24
N GLU A 22 -12.48 -5.00 12.13
CA GLU A 22 -13.24 -3.83 12.59
C GLU A 22 -12.45 -2.88 13.51
N VAL A 23 -11.40 -3.38 14.17
CA VAL A 23 -10.61 -2.62 15.16
C VAL A 23 -9.11 -2.65 14.85
N ARG A 24 -8.75 -3.00 13.61
CA ARG A 24 -7.36 -3.03 13.16
C ARG A 24 -6.73 -1.62 13.22
N PRO A 25 -5.40 -1.51 13.40
CA PRO A 25 -4.70 -0.22 13.35
C PRO A 25 -4.93 0.52 12.03
N ASP A 26 -4.80 1.85 12.06
CA ASP A 26 -4.98 2.73 10.90
C ASP A 26 -4.03 2.38 9.74
N ASP A 27 -2.80 1.97 10.03
CA ASP A 27 -1.85 1.48 9.02
C ASP A 27 -2.42 0.27 8.26
N CYS A 28 -2.91 -0.73 9.00
CA CYS A 28 -3.50 -1.94 8.42
C CYS A 28 -4.80 -1.66 7.67
N ALA A 29 -5.62 -0.71 8.15
CA ALA A 29 -6.85 -0.30 7.47
C ALA A 29 -6.58 0.50 6.19
N GLY A 30 -5.48 1.26 6.17
CA GLY A 30 -5.11 2.11 5.06
C GLY A 30 -4.33 1.40 3.95
N PHE A 31 -3.71 0.25 4.21
CA PHE A 31 -2.86 -0.45 3.25
C PHE A 31 -3.65 -0.82 1.96
N PRO A 32 -3.11 -0.57 0.75
CA PRO A 32 -1.73 -0.19 0.41
C PRO A 32 -1.48 1.34 0.33
N HIS A 33 -2.30 2.16 0.99
CA HIS A 33 -2.16 3.61 1.15
C HIS A 33 -2.30 4.48 -0.10
N HIS A 34 -2.76 3.91 -1.22
CA HIS A 34 -2.87 4.62 -2.52
C HIS A 34 -3.71 5.92 -2.49
N THR A 35 -4.57 6.10 -1.48
CA THR A 35 -5.44 7.27 -1.34
C THR A 35 -4.93 8.32 -0.34
N LYS A 36 -3.79 8.07 0.32
CA LYS A 36 -3.22 9.01 1.28
C LYS A 36 -2.73 10.28 0.58
N LYS A 37 -2.99 11.42 1.21
CA LYS A 37 -2.41 12.72 0.86
C LYS A 37 -1.56 13.20 2.04
N ASP A 38 -0.38 13.76 1.83
CA ASP A 38 0.29 13.97 0.53
C ASP A 38 0.98 12.70 0.01
N PHE A 39 0.98 12.50 -1.31
CA PHE A 39 1.40 11.23 -1.96
C PHE A 39 2.88 10.90 -1.71
N ASP A 40 3.71 11.93 -1.72
CA ASP A 40 5.16 11.85 -1.57
C ASP A 40 5.60 11.29 -0.21
N LEU A 41 4.80 11.48 0.83
CA LEU A 41 5.06 10.93 2.17
C LEU A 41 5.10 9.39 2.22
N TYR A 42 4.55 8.73 1.21
CA TYR A 42 4.47 7.26 1.14
C TYR A 42 5.33 6.66 0.01
N ASN A 43 6.16 7.47 -0.66
CA ASN A 43 7.00 7.02 -1.76
C ASN A 43 7.91 5.84 -1.38
N ASP A 44 8.52 5.87 -0.20
CA ASP A 44 9.37 4.76 0.28
C ASP A 44 8.58 3.46 0.37
N THR A 45 7.36 3.52 0.90
CA THR A 45 6.44 2.37 0.97
C THR A 45 6.09 1.88 -0.43
N TYR A 46 5.78 2.77 -1.38
CA TYR A 46 5.45 2.37 -2.74
C TYR A 46 6.64 1.72 -3.45
N ILE A 47 7.84 2.30 -3.33
CA ILE A 47 9.08 1.75 -3.92
C ILE A 47 9.38 0.35 -3.35
N GLN A 48 9.27 0.17 -2.04
CA GLN A 48 9.50 -1.13 -1.41
C GLN A 48 8.46 -2.19 -1.77
N ASN A 49 7.24 -1.79 -2.13
CA ASN A 49 6.14 -2.72 -2.41
C ASN A 49 5.83 -2.90 -3.91
N VAL A 50 6.32 -2.05 -4.81
CA VAL A 50 5.97 -2.09 -6.24
C VAL A 50 6.28 -3.45 -6.88
N HIS A 51 7.33 -4.13 -6.42
CA HIS A 51 7.74 -5.43 -6.92
C HIS A 51 6.99 -6.61 -6.27
N ARG A 52 6.20 -6.37 -5.21
CA ARG A 52 5.47 -7.40 -4.44
C ARG A 52 3.95 -7.28 -4.56
N CYS A 53 3.44 -6.06 -4.71
CA CYS A 53 2.02 -5.76 -4.70
C CYS A 53 1.52 -5.41 -6.11
N PRO A 54 0.68 -6.25 -6.74
CA PRO A 54 0.12 -5.98 -8.06
C PRO A 54 -0.67 -4.65 -8.11
N ALA A 55 -1.37 -4.30 -7.03
CA ALA A 55 -2.12 -3.05 -6.96
C ALA A 55 -1.19 -1.82 -6.99
N THR A 56 -0.07 -1.85 -6.25
CA THR A 56 0.93 -0.76 -6.27
C THR A 56 1.60 -0.65 -7.64
N TYR A 57 1.95 -1.78 -8.27
CA TYR A 57 2.49 -1.79 -9.63
C TYR A 57 1.54 -1.12 -10.63
N GLU A 58 0.24 -1.47 -10.58
CA GLU A 58 -0.77 -0.91 -11.47
C GLU A 58 -0.95 0.60 -11.25
N MET A 59 -0.99 1.05 -9.99
CA MET A 59 -1.05 2.48 -9.65
C MET A 59 0.14 3.25 -10.23
N VAL A 60 1.37 2.79 -9.98
CA VAL A 60 2.59 3.44 -10.48
C VAL A 60 2.64 3.42 -12.01
N SER A 61 2.21 2.33 -12.64
CA SER A 61 2.16 2.23 -14.11
C SER A 61 1.19 3.25 -14.73
N LYS A 62 0.03 3.47 -14.10
CA LYS A 62 -0.92 4.51 -14.52
C LYS A 62 -0.36 5.92 -14.32
N LEU A 63 0.29 6.17 -13.18
CA LEU A 63 0.94 7.45 -12.90
C LEU A 63 2.01 7.75 -13.95
N ARG A 64 2.88 6.78 -14.25
CA ARG A 64 3.90 6.90 -15.30
C ARG A 64 3.29 7.26 -16.65
N LYS A 65 2.29 6.50 -17.13
CA LYS A 65 1.61 6.77 -18.41
C LYS A 65 1.00 8.17 -18.46
N ARG A 66 0.45 8.64 -17.34
CA ARG A 66 -0.13 9.98 -17.23
C ARG A 66 0.95 11.05 -17.34
N ILE A 67 2.06 10.89 -16.63
CA ILE A 67 3.19 11.83 -16.68
C ILE A 67 3.78 11.89 -18.10
N GLU A 68 4.05 10.73 -18.72
CA GLU A 68 4.55 10.63 -20.10
C GLU A 68 3.61 11.27 -21.13
N LYS A 69 2.30 11.32 -20.86
CA LYS A 69 1.31 11.97 -21.72
C LYS A 69 1.19 13.48 -21.48
N GLU A 70 1.24 13.91 -20.22
CA GLU A 70 1.00 15.30 -19.82
C GLU A 70 2.24 16.19 -19.91
N TYR A 71 3.43 15.60 -19.81
CA TYR A 71 4.71 16.31 -19.83
C TYR A 71 5.59 15.75 -20.95
N GLU A 72 5.83 16.56 -21.98
CA GLU A 72 6.96 16.32 -22.89
C GLU A 72 8.24 16.65 -22.12
N TRP A 73 9.12 15.66 -22.00
CA TRP A 73 10.46 15.82 -21.44
C TRP A 73 11.45 16.26 -22.53
#